data_AF-A0A8X6S093-F1
#
_entry.id   AF-A0A8X6S093-F1
#
_cell.length_a   1.000
_cell.length_b   1.000
_cell.length_c   1.000
_cell.angle_alpha   90.00
_cell.angle_beta   90.00
_cell.angle_gamma   90.00
#
_symmetry.space_group_name_H-M   'P 1'
#
loop_
_entity.id
_entity.type
_entity.pdbx_description
1 polymer ?
#
loop_
_entity_poly.entity_id
_entity_poly.type
_entity_poly.pdbx_seq_one_letter_code
_entity_poly.pdbx_strand_id
1 'polypeptide(L)'
;MDNIEYNFLKEQVIDDLLHYQEVIDSHSSMRIELPNNVLSRVLSAYKKFIEETRQGEHGKMAQFYFIYIQLVNYYIILSRSTRMRDFKMSKYIIPKITNLFFAVNQLNYARWCVEYLDNLNKVDETHPGLKNDFMNGCFGIKRTDNPFSSISIDHTLEQTINAEVARRLSGIAHFTNSLAARQRWTKSHSIRATIISHGLDVCGLKKLQDVSEDLQPNRIKTYGKQIDDFIEIFENNINPFDESLDKDSLYNIATAKTIPENAANFLLNMEKNGEDLQKQFITECAEDQDRFDEPIKKSSA
;
A
#
# COMPACT_ATOMS: atom_id res chain seq x y z
N MET A 1 -7.45 46.92 0.16
CA MET A 1 -7.95 45.98 -0.86
C MET A 1 -6.71 45.43 -1.53
N ASP A 2 -6.20 44.27 -1.08
CA ASP A 2 -5.17 43.45 -1.76
C ASP A 2 -4.87 42.21 -0.90
N ASN A 3 -5.87 41.34 -0.73
CA ASN A 3 -5.67 40.05 -0.04
C ASN A 3 -6.60 38.94 -0.57
N ILE A 4 -7.19 39.14 -1.75
CA ILE A 4 -8.20 38.24 -2.34
C ILE A 4 -7.61 37.42 -3.49
N GLU A 5 -6.55 37.87 -4.17
CA GLU A 5 -5.94 37.15 -5.30
C GLU A 5 -5.07 35.93 -4.91
N TYR A 6 -4.42 35.95 -3.73
CA TYR A 6 -3.49 34.89 -3.35
C TYR A 6 -4.17 33.56 -2.96
N ASN A 7 -5.42 33.62 -2.48
CA ASN A 7 -6.20 32.42 -2.12
C ASN A 7 -6.86 31.77 -3.34
N PHE A 8 -7.33 32.57 -4.31
CA PHE A 8 -7.99 32.06 -5.50
C PHE A 8 -7.05 31.20 -6.38
N LEU A 9 -5.80 31.64 -6.54
CA LEU A 9 -4.76 30.88 -7.26
C LEU A 9 -4.40 29.55 -6.57
N LYS A 10 -4.49 29.47 -5.23
CA LYS A 10 -4.27 28.22 -4.49
C LYS A 10 -5.43 27.25 -4.63
N GLU A 11 -6.66 27.73 -4.52
CA GLU A 11 -7.87 26.91 -4.64
C GLU A 11 -7.97 26.31 -6.05
N GLN A 12 -7.76 27.11 -7.10
CA GLN A 12 -7.80 26.61 -8.48
C GLN A 12 -6.70 25.58 -8.76
N VAL A 13 -5.49 25.77 -8.24
CA VAL A 13 -4.39 24.78 -8.38
C VAL A 13 -4.71 23.50 -7.61
N ILE A 14 -5.35 23.60 -6.43
CA ILE A 14 -5.79 22.44 -5.66
C ILE A 14 -6.88 21.68 -6.41
N ASP A 15 -7.88 22.36 -6.95
CA ASP A 15 -8.95 21.74 -7.74
C ASP A 15 -8.42 21.09 -9.02
N ASP A 16 -7.48 21.73 -9.71
CA ASP A 16 -6.79 21.16 -10.88
C ASP A 16 -5.94 19.94 -10.50
N LEU A 17 -5.30 19.94 -9.32
CA LEU A 17 -4.55 18.80 -8.80
C LEU A 17 -5.48 17.64 -8.38
N LEU A 18 -6.61 17.95 -7.76
CA LEU A 18 -7.63 16.95 -7.42
C LEU A 18 -8.21 16.34 -8.70
N HIS A 19 -8.53 17.15 -9.70
CA HIS A 19 -8.97 16.66 -11.01
C HIS A 19 -7.90 15.79 -11.67
N TYR A 20 -6.63 16.23 -11.65
CA TYR A 20 -5.52 15.44 -12.16
C TYR A 20 -5.36 14.09 -11.44
N GLN A 21 -5.51 14.10 -10.11
CA GLN A 21 -5.45 12.90 -9.27
C GLN A 21 -6.62 11.96 -9.55
N GLU A 22 -7.85 12.46 -9.66
CA GLU A 22 -9.02 11.67 -10.03
C GLU A 22 -8.86 10.98 -11.39
N VAL A 23 -8.25 11.65 -12.37
CA VAL A 23 -8.00 11.05 -13.68
C VAL A 23 -6.89 9.99 -13.61
N ILE A 24 -5.81 10.23 -12.86
CA ILE A 24 -4.79 9.21 -12.60
C ILE A 24 -5.40 7.99 -11.91
N ASP A 25 -6.24 8.22 -10.90
CA ASP A 25 -6.93 7.20 -10.12
C ASP A 25 -7.93 6.41 -10.97
N SER A 26 -8.54 7.05 -11.97
CA SER A 26 -9.41 6.39 -12.95
C SER A 26 -8.65 5.49 -13.95
N HIS A 27 -7.31 5.53 -13.93
CA HIS A 27 -6.42 4.84 -14.87
C HIS A 27 -6.74 5.18 -16.34
N SER A 28 -7.29 6.37 -16.58
CA SER A 28 -7.65 6.84 -17.91
C SER A 28 -6.39 7.26 -18.67
N SER A 29 -6.24 6.77 -19.90
CA SER A 29 -5.17 7.15 -20.83
C SER A 29 -5.42 8.50 -21.53
N MET A 30 -6.45 9.25 -21.13
CA MET A 30 -6.78 10.55 -21.71
C MET A 30 -5.63 11.55 -21.49
N ARG A 31 -5.27 12.28 -22.55
CA ARG A 31 -4.47 13.50 -22.42
C ARG A 31 -5.32 14.54 -21.68
N ILE A 32 -4.93 14.85 -20.45
CA ILE A 32 -5.55 15.92 -19.68
C ILE A 32 -4.94 17.24 -20.14
N GLU A 33 -5.74 18.08 -20.79
CA GLU A 33 -5.41 19.49 -20.93
C GLU A 33 -5.81 20.17 -19.63
N LEU A 34 -4.84 20.32 -18.72
CA LEU A 34 -5.07 21.09 -17.51
C LEU A 34 -5.29 22.56 -17.88
N PRO A 35 -6.32 23.24 -17.32
CA PRO A 35 -6.60 24.64 -17.64
C PRO A 35 -5.42 25.55 -17.30
N ASN A 36 -4.65 25.18 -16.27
CA ASN A 36 -3.49 25.91 -15.79
C ASN A 36 -2.20 25.51 -16.54
N ASN A 37 -1.71 26.43 -17.37
CA ASN A 37 -0.48 26.25 -18.15
C ASN A 37 0.79 26.09 -17.28
N VAL A 38 0.85 26.74 -16.11
CA VAL A 38 1.97 26.63 -15.17
C VAL A 38 1.99 25.24 -14.57
N LEU A 39 0.83 24.75 -14.07
CA LEU A 39 0.72 23.41 -13.50
C LEU A 39 1.04 22.33 -14.54
N SER A 40 0.50 22.46 -15.75
CA SER A 40 0.80 21.55 -16.87
C SER A 40 2.30 21.49 -17.18
N ARG A 41 2.98 22.64 -17.20
CA ARG A 41 4.43 22.72 -17.39
C ARG A 41 5.20 22.08 -16.24
N VAL A 42 4.82 22.33 -14.99
CA VAL A 42 5.45 21.74 -13.80
C VAL A 42 5.31 20.22 -13.81
N LEU A 43 4.12 19.69 -14.07
CA LEU A 43 3.89 18.25 -14.14
C LEU A 43 4.65 17.61 -15.31
N SER A 44 4.73 18.28 -16.45
CA SER A 44 5.51 17.80 -17.59
C SER A 44 7.01 17.78 -17.28
N ALA A 45 7.53 18.84 -16.66
CA ALA A 45 8.93 18.90 -16.20
C ALA A 45 9.23 17.81 -15.16
N TYR A 46 8.32 17.60 -14.20
CA TYR A 46 8.45 16.56 -13.20
C TYR A 46 8.42 15.15 -13.80
N LYS A 47 7.53 14.88 -14.75
CA LYS A 47 7.52 13.61 -15.50
C LYS A 47 8.82 13.37 -16.25
N LYS A 48 9.35 14.41 -16.91
CA LYS A 48 10.63 14.34 -17.59
C LYS A 48 11.76 14.04 -16.61
N PHE A 49 11.82 14.76 -15.49
CA PHE A 49 12.79 14.52 -14.42
C PHE A 49 12.73 13.08 -13.88
N ILE A 50 11.53 12.54 -13.67
CA ILE A 50 11.34 11.14 -13.26
C ILE A 50 11.95 10.17 -14.28
N GLU A 51 11.67 10.39 -15.56
CA GLU A 51 12.14 9.50 -16.62
C GLU A 51 13.67 9.54 -16.75
N GLU A 52 14.26 10.74 -16.72
CA GLU A 52 15.71 10.92 -16.71
C GLU A 52 16.35 10.26 -15.47
N THR A 53 15.73 10.41 -14.30
CA THR A 53 16.19 9.76 -13.06
C THR A 53 16.14 8.24 -13.16
N ARG A 54 15.07 7.68 -13.74
CA ARG A 54 14.93 6.24 -13.98
C ARG A 54 15.99 5.70 -14.93
N GLN A 55 16.40 6.50 -15.92
CA GLN A 55 17.44 6.14 -16.88
C GLN A 55 18.86 6.28 -16.31
N GLY A 56 18.99 6.85 -15.11
CA GLY A 56 20.27 7.01 -14.42
C GLY A 56 21.00 8.32 -14.71
N GLU A 57 20.37 9.27 -15.42
CA GLU A 57 20.98 10.57 -15.79
C GLU A 57 21.41 11.40 -14.56
N HIS A 58 20.74 11.18 -13.42
CA HIS A 58 21.05 11.83 -12.14
C HIS A 58 21.91 10.96 -11.19
N GLY A 59 22.48 9.86 -11.68
CA GLY A 59 23.33 8.93 -10.92
C GLY A 59 22.57 7.85 -10.15
N LYS A 60 23.29 6.81 -9.72
CA LYS A 60 22.72 5.61 -9.06
C LYS A 60 22.00 5.93 -7.75
N MET A 61 22.48 6.91 -6.98
CA MET A 61 21.82 7.36 -5.74
C MET A 61 20.41 7.88 -6.00
N ALA A 62 20.26 8.83 -6.92
CA ALA A 62 18.96 9.41 -7.26
C ALA A 62 18.00 8.34 -7.82
N GLN A 63 18.52 7.47 -8.69
CA GLN A 63 17.77 6.35 -9.26
C GLN A 63 17.24 5.40 -8.16
N PHE A 64 18.08 5.01 -7.21
CA PHE A 64 17.70 4.16 -6.09
C PHE A 64 16.61 4.79 -5.21
N TYR A 65 16.78 6.06 -4.83
CA TYR A 65 15.79 6.75 -4.00
C TYR A 65 14.46 6.92 -4.70
N PHE A 66 14.48 7.16 -6.01
CA PHE A 66 13.27 7.20 -6.81
C PHE A 66 12.55 5.84 -6.77
N ILE A 67 13.27 4.73 -6.95
CA ILE A 67 12.70 3.37 -6.83
C ILE A 67 12.14 3.15 -5.42
N TYR A 68 12.89 3.52 -4.37
CA TYR A 68 12.42 3.39 -2.99
C TYR A 68 11.10 4.14 -2.75
N ILE A 69 11.01 5.39 -3.20
CA ILE A 69 9.78 6.20 -3.13
C ILE A 69 8.64 5.52 -3.88
N GLN A 70 8.92 4.95 -5.05
CA GLN A 70 7.92 4.21 -5.84
C GLN A 70 7.41 2.96 -5.10
N LEU A 71 8.29 2.19 -4.45
CA LEU A 71 7.90 1.03 -3.64
C LEU A 71 7.06 1.45 -2.42
N VAL A 72 7.42 2.54 -1.74
CA VAL A 72 6.62 3.11 -0.66
C VAL A 72 5.25 3.54 -1.18
N ASN A 73 5.21 4.20 -2.35
CA ASN A 73 3.97 4.62 -2.97
C ASN A 73 3.07 3.42 -3.32
N TYR A 74 3.63 2.29 -3.72
CA TYR A 74 2.84 1.08 -3.94
C TYR A 74 2.11 0.61 -2.69
N TYR A 75 2.78 0.60 -1.54
CA TYR A 75 2.15 0.29 -0.27
C TYR A 75 1.06 1.32 0.10
N ILE A 76 1.32 2.61 -0.12
CA ILE A 76 0.33 3.68 0.14
C ILE A 76 -0.91 3.49 -0.74
N ILE A 77 -0.74 3.18 -2.03
CA ILE A 77 -1.86 2.92 -2.96
C ILE A 77 -2.65 1.69 -2.53
N LEU A 78 -1.98 0.59 -2.13
CA LEU A 78 -2.65 -0.61 -1.60
C LEU A 78 -3.45 -0.32 -0.31
N SER A 79 -2.85 0.46 0.60
CA SER A 79 -3.52 0.90 1.82
C SER A 79 -4.76 1.72 1.47
N ARG A 80 -4.59 2.73 0.60
CA ARG A 80 -5.67 3.59 0.12
C ARG A 80 -6.80 2.80 -0.53
N SER A 81 -6.48 1.85 -1.41
CA SER A 81 -7.48 1.05 -2.10
C SER A 81 -8.35 0.26 -1.11
N THR A 82 -7.75 -0.26 -0.03
CA THR A 82 -8.46 -0.93 1.07
C THR A 82 -9.27 0.06 1.92
N ARG A 83 -8.66 1.19 2.30
CA ARG A 83 -9.28 2.22 3.15
C ARG A 83 -10.47 2.91 2.50
N MET A 84 -10.45 3.04 1.17
CA MET A 84 -11.52 3.64 0.37
C MET A 84 -12.46 2.62 -0.26
N ARG A 85 -12.13 1.32 -0.20
CA ARG A 85 -12.85 0.23 -0.88
C ARG A 85 -12.89 0.42 -2.40
N ASP A 86 -11.77 0.88 -2.96
CA ASP A 86 -11.59 1.03 -4.40
C ASP A 86 -11.06 -0.27 -5.02
N PHE A 87 -11.95 -1.02 -5.66
CA PHE A 87 -11.62 -2.30 -6.27
C PHE A 87 -10.71 -2.14 -7.50
N LYS A 88 -10.88 -1.09 -8.29
CA LYS A 88 -10.07 -0.86 -9.49
C LYS A 88 -8.63 -0.56 -9.11
N MET A 89 -8.43 0.33 -8.13
CA MET A 89 -7.12 0.65 -7.59
C MET A 89 -6.45 -0.57 -6.96
N SER A 90 -7.22 -1.40 -6.24
CA SER A 90 -6.73 -2.67 -5.68
C SER A 90 -6.22 -3.59 -6.79
N LYS A 91 -7.00 -3.77 -7.87
CA LYS A 91 -6.62 -4.60 -9.01
C LYS A 91 -5.39 -4.07 -9.75
N TYR A 92 -5.22 -2.75 -9.82
CA TYR A 92 -4.03 -2.11 -10.40
C TYR A 92 -2.77 -2.35 -9.58
N ILE A 93 -2.86 -2.27 -8.25
CA ILE A 93 -1.68 -2.28 -7.39
C ILE A 93 -1.22 -3.68 -6.98
N ILE A 94 -2.14 -4.64 -6.86
CA ILE A 94 -1.83 -6.03 -6.48
C ILE A 94 -0.71 -6.64 -7.35
N PRO A 95 -0.73 -6.58 -8.69
CA PRO A 95 0.35 -7.14 -9.51
C PRO A 95 1.73 -6.56 -9.18
N LYS A 96 1.80 -5.26 -8.87
CA LYS A 96 3.04 -4.56 -8.55
C LYS A 96 3.61 -4.98 -7.20
N ILE A 97 2.73 -5.19 -6.21
CA ILE A 97 3.10 -5.75 -4.91
C ILE A 97 3.53 -7.22 -5.05
N THR A 98 2.86 -8.00 -5.91
CA THR A 98 3.27 -9.37 -6.21
C THR A 98 4.68 -9.43 -6.79
N ASN A 99 5.04 -8.54 -7.71
CA ASN A 99 6.41 -8.45 -8.25
C ASN A 99 7.43 -8.22 -7.13
N LEU A 100 7.12 -7.35 -6.16
CA LEU A 100 7.99 -7.11 -5.02
C LEU A 100 8.17 -8.38 -4.17
N PHE A 101 7.12 -9.18 -3.95
CA PHE A 101 7.24 -10.44 -3.23
C PHE A 101 8.17 -11.44 -3.92
N PHE A 102 8.14 -11.52 -5.26
CA PHE A 102 9.11 -12.30 -6.02
C PHE A 102 10.54 -11.75 -5.83
N ALA A 103 10.71 -10.44 -6.00
CA ALA A 103 12.03 -9.79 -5.93
C ALA A 103 12.71 -10.00 -4.56
N VAL A 104 11.96 -9.92 -3.45
CA VAL A 104 12.49 -10.01 -2.08
C VAL A 104 12.29 -11.38 -1.43
N ASN A 105 12.10 -12.44 -2.23
CA ASN A 105 12.01 -13.83 -1.76
C ASN A 105 10.87 -14.11 -0.76
N GLN A 106 9.76 -13.37 -0.85
CA GLN A 106 8.51 -13.64 -0.13
C GLN A 106 7.62 -14.62 -0.91
N LEU A 107 8.19 -15.78 -1.24
CA LEU A 107 7.69 -16.68 -2.28
C LEU A 107 6.31 -17.28 -1.99
N ASN A 108 5.99 -17.53 -0.73
CA ASN A 108 4.63 -17.99 -0.35
C ASN A 108 3.60 -16.90 -0.67
N TYR A 109 3.87 -15.65 -0.29
CA TYR A 109 3.00 -14.53 -0.62
C TYR A 109 2.95 -14.32 -2.14
N ALA A 110 4.09 -14.39 -2.83
CA ALA A 110 4.17 -14.26 -4.28
C ALA A 110 3.24 -15.26 -5.00
N ARG A 111 3.35 -16.56 -4.66
CA ARG A 111 2.53 -17.65 -5.21
C ARG A 111 1.03 -17.39 -5.03
N TRP A 112 0.59 -17.23 -3.79
CA TRP A 112 -0.83 -17.06 -3.50
C TRP A 112 -1.39 -15.73 -4.03
N CYS A 113 -0.55 -14.70 -4.16
CA CYS A 113 -0.97 -13.43 -4.75
C CYS A 113 -1.16 -13.54 -6.27
N VAL A 114 -0.40 -14.40 -6.97
CA VAL A 114 -0.64 -14.73 -8.38
C VAL A 114 -1.99 -15.41 -8.57
N GLU A 115 -2.30 -16.43 -7.75
CA GLU A 115 -3.61 -17.09 -7.80
C GLU A 115 -4.75 -16.13 -7.45
N TYR A 116 -4.55 -15.31 -6.41
CA TYR A 116 -5.52 -14.28 -6.05
C TYR A 116 -5.79 -13.31 -7.21
N LEU A 117 -4.75 -12.87 -7.90
CA LEU A 117 -4.87 -12.01 -9.08
C LEU A 117 -5.62 -12.71 -10.23
N ASP A 118 -5.34 -13.99 -10.49
CA ASP A 118 -6.06 -14.77 -11.49
C ASP A 118 -7.56 -14.89 -11.15
N ASN A 119 -7.88 -15.19 -9.89
CA ASN A 119 -9.25 -15.21 -9.38
C ASN A 119 -9.95 -13.86 -9.54
N LEU A 120 -9.27 -12.74 -9.24
CA LEU A 120 -9.81 -11.39 -9.46
C LEU A 120 -10.01 -11.05 -10.94
N ASN A 121 -9.22 -11.62 -11.84
CA ASN A 121 -9.37 -11.44 -13.27
C ASN A 121 -10.55 -12.22 -13.83
N LYS A 122 -10.76 -13.44 -13.34
CA LYS A 122 -11.84 -14.36 -13.76
C LYS A 122 -13.10 -14.28 -12.90
N VAL A 123 -13.19 -13.29 -12.01
CA VAL A 123 -14.28 -13.21 -11.02
C VAL A 123 -15.67 -13.12 -11.69
N ASP A 124 -15.78 -12.44 -12.83
CA ASP A 124 -17.04 -12.33 -13.58
C ASP A 124 -17.50 -13.67 -14.16
N GLU A 125 -16.54 -14.52 -14.54
CA GLU A 125 -16.80 -15.83 -15.15
C GLU A 125 -17.10 -16.88 -14.07
N THR A 126 -16.30 -16.88 -12.99
CA THR A 126 -16.37 -17.88 -11.92
C THR A 126 -17.47 -17.58 -10.90
N HIS A 127 -17.76 -16.30 -10.65
CA HIS A 127 -18.73 -15.84 -9.65
C HIS A 127 -19.55 -14.64 -10.19
N PRO A 128 -20.46 -14.87 -11.16
CA PRO A 128 -21.25 -13.80 -11.76
C PRO A 128 -21.94 -12.92 -10.70
N GLY A 129 -21.76 -11.61 -10.82
CA GLY A 129 -22.31 -10.62 -9.88
C GLY A 129 -21.33 -10.17 -8.79
N LEU A 130 -20.34 -10.99 -8.42
CA LEU A 130 -19.39 -10.66 -7.36
C LEU A 130 -18.52 -9.43 -7.69
N LYS A 131 -18.21 -9.19 -8.97
CA LYS A 131 -17.53 -7.95 -9.37
C LYS A 131 -18.36 -6.71 -9.06
N ASN A 132 -19.68 -6.76 -9.24
CA ASN A 132 -20.54 -5.62 -8.90
C ASN A 132 -20.49 -5.35 -7.41
N ASP A 133 -20.51 -6.40 -6.59
CA ASP A 133 -20.34 -6.28 -5.14
C ASP A 133 -18.97 -5.66 -4.80
N PHE A 134 -17.88 -6.12 -5.42
CA PHE A 134 -16.57 -5.51 -5.22
C PHE A 134 -16.50 -4.04 -5.66
N MET A 135 -17.10 -3.71 -6.80
CA MET A 135 -17.23 -2.32 -7.28
C MET A 135 -18.04 -1.45 -6.31
N ASN A 136 -18.99 -2.05 -5.59
CA ASN A 136 -19.74 -1.40 -4.51
C ASN A 136 -18.98 -1.38 -3.16
N GLY A 137 -17.74 -1.87 -3.15
CA GLY A 137 -16.84 -1.86 -2.00
C GLY A 137 -16.97 -3.07 -1.07
N CYS A 138 -17.61 -4.17 -1.49
CA CYS A 138 -17.80 -5.40 -0.69
C CYS A 138 -16.53 -6.26 -0.54
N PHE A 139 -15.37 -5.64 -0.37
CA PHE A 139 -14.11 -6.31 -0.04
C PHE A 139 -13.37 -5.63 1.14
N GLY A 140 -13.95 -4.57 1.71
CA GLY A 140 -13.49 -3.92 2.92
C GLY A 140 -14.67 -3.53 3.82
N ILE A 141 -14.45 -3.53 5.13
CA ILE A 141 -15.48 -3.22 6.11
C ILE A 141 -15.26 -1.81 6.62
N LYS A 142 -16.30 -0.99 6.50
CA LYS A 142 -16.33 0.38 7.02
C LYS A 142 -17.24 0.44 8.26
N ARG A 143 -16.67 0.84 9.40
CA ARG A 143 -17.38 0.92 10.70
C ARG A 143 -17.75 2.35 11.12
N THR A 144 -17.31 3.35 10.36
CA THR A 144 -17.57 4.77 10.60
C THR A 144 -18.02 5.44 9.30
N ASP A 145 -18.53 6.66 9.37
CA ASP A 145 -18.91 7.38 8.15
C ASP A 145 -17.71 7.92 7.37
N ASN A 146 -16.51 7.97 7.99
CA ASN A 146 -15.29 8.46 7.35
C ASN A 146 -14.95 7.63 6.09
N PRO A 147 -14.82 8.27 4.90
CA PRO A 147 -14.55 7.56 3.65
C PRO A 147 -13.20 6.82 3.62
N PHE A 148 -12.22 7.21 4.43
CA PHE A 148 -10.90 6.58 4.53
C PHE A 148 -10.76 5.71 5.80
N SER A 149 -11.82 5.00 6.19
CA SER A 149 -11.83 4.19 7.43
C SER A 149 -12.07 2.71 7.23
N SER A 150 -12.22 2.26 5.99
CA SER A 150 -12.39 0.82 5.73
C SER A 150 -11.14 0.05 6.12
N ILE A 151 -11.30 -1.20 6.52
CA ILE A 151 -10.21 -2.15 6.79
C ILE A 151 -10.51 -3.48 6.12
N SER A 152 -9.50 -4.34 6.00
CA SER A 152 -9.71 -5.68 5.46
C SER A 152 -10.72 -6.44 6.33
N ILE A 153 -11.45 -7.36 5.69
CA ILE A 153 -12.45 -8.19 6.37
C ILE A 153 -11.78 -8.95 7.52
N ASP A 154 -10.63 -9.55 7.27
CA ASP A 154 -9.85 -10.29 8.26
C ASP A 154 -9.46 -9.44 9.47
N HIS A 155 -8.89 -8.25 9.24
CA HIS A 155 -8.53 -7.33 10.32
C HIS A 155 -9.76 -6.88 11.12
N THR A 156 -10.92 -6.78 10.47
CA THR A 156 -12.17 -6.49 11.19
C THR A 156 -12.60 -7.64 12.07
N LEU A 157 -12.51 -8.88 11.58
CA LEU A 157 -12.80 -10.08 12.36
C LEU A 157 -11.87 -10.13 13.58
N GLU A 158 -10.59 -9.78 13.42
CA GLU A 158 -9.64 -9.70 14.54
C GLU A 158 -10.02 -8.65 15.58
N GLN A 159 -10.33 -7.43 15.14
CA GLN A 159 -10.64 -6.30 16.03
C GLN A 159 -12.02 -6.39 16.70
N THR A 160 -12.93 -7.18 16.15
CA THR A 160 -14.29 -7.32 16.67
C THR A 160 -14.46 -8.69 17.31
N ILE A 161 -14.62 -9.72 16.48
CA ILE A 161 -14.94 -11.08 16.88
C ILE A 161 -13.87 -11.65 17.80
N ASN A 162 -12.60 -11.62 17.37
CA ASN A 162 -11.52 -12.23 18.14
C ASN A 162 -11.20 -11.41 19.39
N ALA A 163 -11.18 -10.08 19.30
CA ALA A 163 -10.96 -9.22 20.47
C ALA A 163 -12.07 -9.35 21.52
N GLU A 164 -13.34 -9.43 21.13
CA GLU A 164 -14.45 -9.63 22.05
C GLU A 164 -14.42 -11.01 22.71
N VAL A 165 -14.01 -12.04 21.96
CA VAL A 165 -13.88 -13.42 22.48
C VAL A 165 -12.66 -13.54 23.40
N ALA A 166 -11.50 -12.99 23.02
CA ALA A 166 -10.26 -13.04 23.78
C ALA A 166 -10.29 -12.22 25.09
N ARG A 167 -11.11 -11.15 25.14
CA ARG A 167 -11.32 -10.37 26.38
C ARG A 167 -12.13 -11.12 27.43
N ARG A 168 -12.85 -12.19 27.06
CA ARG A 168 -13.73 -12.94 27.96
C ARG A 168 -13.26 -14.37 28.25
N LEU A 169 -12.39 -14.94 27.43
CA LEU A 169 -11.76 -16.25 27.61
C LEU A 169 -10.34 -16.18 27.02
N SER A 170 -9.41 -16.96 27.58
CA SER A 170 -8.03 -17.12 27.10
C SER A 170 -7.97 -17.62 25.65
N GLY A 171 -8.19 -16.73 24.68
CA GLY A 171 -8.32 -17.06 23.27
C GLY A 171 -9.37 -18.14 22.95
N ILE A 172 -9.53 -18.45 21.67
CA ILE A 172 -10.24 -19.66 21.23
C ILE A 172 -9.30 -20.86 21.40
N ALA A 173 -8.76 -21.08 22.61
CA ALA A 173 -7.78 -22.15 22.83
C ALA A 173 -8.44 -23.52 23.10
N HIS A 174 -9.75 -23.57 23.41
CA HIS A 174 -10.44 -24.81 23.82
C HIS A 174 -11.84 -25.03 23.19
N PHE A 175 -12.26 -24.19 22.24
CA PHE A 175 -13.55 -24.32 21.56
C PHE A 175 -13.56 -25.41 20.47
N THR A 176 -12.43 -26.07 20.23
CA THR A 176 -12.08 -26.77 18.98
C THR A 176 -12.64 -28.19 18.84
N ASN A 177 -13.15 -28.82 19.91
CA ASN A 177 -13.56 -30.23 19.86
C ASN A 177 -15.07 -30.50 19.71
N SER A 178 -15.94 -29.46 19.65
CA SER A 178 -17.38 -29.65 19.48
C SER A 178 -17.92 -28.92 18.24
N LEU A 179 -18.34 -29.69 17.24
CA LEU A 179 -18.98 -29.16 16.02
C LEU A 179 -20.24 -28.33 16.35
N ALA A 180 -21.06 -28.80 17.29
CA ALA A 180 -22.26 -28.09 17.71
C ALA A 180 -21.94 -26.74 18.38
N ALA A 181 -20.88 -26.67 19.18
CA ALA A 181 -20.42 -25.41 19.77
C ALA A 181 -19.98 -24.42 18.67
N ARG A 182 -19.17 -24.87 17.70
CA ARG A 182 -18.75 -24.06 16.54
C ARG A 182 -19.95 -23.53 15.76
N GLN A 183 -20.90 -24.40 15.41
CA GLN A 183 -22.11 -24.00 14.68
C GLN A 183 -22.94 -22.98 15.47
N ARG A 184 -23.15 -23.19 16.77
CA ARG A 184 -23.85 -22.20 17.61
C ARG A 184 -23.10 -20.88 17.60
N TRP A 185 -21.79 -20.89 17.76
CA TRP A 185 -21.00 -19.67 17.76
C TRP A 185 -21.10 -18.93 16.42
N THR A 186 -20.87 -19.60 15.29
CA THR A 186 -20.99 -19.02 13.94
C THR A 186 -22.36 -18.40 13.71
N LYS A 187 -23.43 -19.07 14.13
CA LYS A 187 -24.82 -18.57 13.96
C LYS A 187 -25.17 -17.36 14.84
N SER A 188 -24.55 -17.23 16.01
CA SER A 188 -24.99 -16.27 17.04
C SER A 188 -23.98 -15.16 17.32
N HIS A 189 -22.74 -15.28 16.83
CA HIS A 189 -21.69 -14.33 17.17
C HIS A 189 -22.00 -12.92 16.67
N SER A 190 -22.43 -12.75 15.41
CA SER A 190 -22.82 -11.45 14.85
C SER A 190 -23.93 -10.79 15.67
N ILE A 191 -24.98 -11.53 16.02
CA ILE A 191 -26.11 -11.04 16.83
C ILE A 191 -25.64 -10.62 18.23
N ARG A 192 -24.75 -11.41 18.87
CA ARG A 192 -24.18 -11.04 20.17
C ARG A 192 -23.35 -9.75 20.11
N ALA A 193 -22.50 -9.60 19.10
CA ALA A 193 -21.70 -8.39 18.90
C ALA A 193 -22.60 -7.16 18.71
N THR A 194 -23.71 -7.30 17.97
CA THR A 194 -24.72 -6.23 17.81
C THR A 194 -25.39 -5.86 19.13
N ILE A 195 -25.84 -6.85 19.92
CA ILE A 195 -26.48 -6.59 21.23
C ILE A 195 -25.52 -5.90 22.19
N ILE A 196 -24.26 -6.35 22.24
CA ILE A 196 -23.23 -5.74 23.10
C ILE A 196 -22.94 -4.31 22.65
N SER A 197 -22.73 -4.10 21.34
CA SER A 197 -22.48 -2.77 20.78
C SER A 197 -23.62 -1.80 21.08
N HIS A 198 -24.86 -2.26 20.92
CA HIS A 198 -26.05 -1.47 21.26
C HIS A 198 -26.12 -1.17 22.76
N GLY A 199 -25.85 -2.15 23.63
CA GLY A 199 -25.81 -1.94 25.08
C GLY A 199 -24.75 -0.92 25.49
N LEU A 200 -23.54 -0.99 24.93
CA LEU A 200 -22.48 -0.01 25.17
C LEU A 200 -22.89 1.40 24.71
N ASP A 201 -23.60 1.51 23.60
CA ASP A 201 -24.09 2.78 23.06
C ASP A 201 -25.14 3.41 23.98
N VAL A 202 -26.17 2.63 24.36
CA VAL A 202 -27.25 3.06 25.27
C VAL A 202 -26.71 3.42 26.65
N CYS A 203 -25.66 2.75 27.13
CA CYS A 203 -25.00 3.07 28.39
C CYS A 203 -23.98 4.22 28.29
N GLY A 204 -23.75 4.83 27.12
CA GLY A 204 -22.76 5.88 26.93
C GLY A 204 -21.30 5.42 27.09
N LEU A 205 -21.05 4.12 26.98
CA LEU A 205 -19.73 3.48 27.13
C LEU A 205 -19.03 3.24 25.78
N LYS A 206 -19.66 3.65 24.68
CA LYS A 206 -19.08 3.55 23.34
C LYS A 206 -17.92 4.54 23.22
N LYS A 207 -16.70 4.02 23.15
CA LYS A 207 -15.52 4.83 22.83
C LYS A 207 -15.59 5.27 21.38
N LEU A 208 -15.61 6.58 21.16
CA LEU A 208 -15.37 7.15 19.83
C LEU A 208 -13.91 6.92 19.43
N GLN A 209 -13.66 6.84 18.13
CA GLN A 209 -12.30 6.79 17.62
C GLN A 209 -11.62 8.13 17.91
N ASP A 210 -10.51 8.07 18.63
CA ASP A 210 -9.69 9.25 18.90
C ASP A 210 -8.74 9.47 17.72
N VAL A 211 -9.09 10.43 16.86
CA VAL A 211 -8.24 10.85 15.73
C VAL A 211 -7.10 11.77 16.15
N SER A 212 -7.06 12.19 17.43
CA SER A 212 -6.03 13.07 17.98
C SER A 212 -4.86 12.32 18.62
N GLU A 213 -4.85 10.98 18.57
CA GLU A 213 -3.76 10.18 19.17
C GLU A 213 -2.38 10.61 18.65
N ASP A 214 -2.25 10.85 17.34
CA ASP A 214 -0.99 11.32 16.74
C ASP A 214 -0.64 12.77 17.10
N LEU A 215 -1.62 13.57 17.52
CA LEU A 215 -1.46 14.94 17.97
C LEU A 215 -1.09 15.05 19.47
N GLN A 216 -0.99 13.90 20.15
CA GLN A 216 -0.59 13.89 21.55
C GLN A 216 0.84 14.44 21.71
N PRO A 217 1.12 15.31 22.69
CA PRO A 217 2.42 15.95 22.85
C PRO A 217 3.60 14.98 22.89
N ASN A 218 3.41 13.79 23.47
CA ASN A 218 4.44 12.75 23.52
C ASN A 218 4.73 12.16 22.12
N ARG A 219 3.70 11.95 21.30
CA ARG A 219 3.84 11.46 19.91
C ARG A 219 4.58 12.49 19.07
N ILE A 220 4.16 13.75 19.13
CA ILE A 220 4.82 14.87 18.44
C ILE A 220 6.30 14.95 18.84
N LYS A 221 6.61 14.88 20.14
CA LYS A 221 8.01 14.88 20.62
C LYS A 221 8.81 13.69 20.08
N THR A 222 8.20 12.51 20.03
CA THR A 222 8.85 11.30 19.51
C THR A 222 9.13 11.43 18.00
N TYR A 223 8.15 11.88 17.23
CA TYR A 223 8.32 12.11 15.79
C TYR A 223 9.35 13.20 15.50
N GLY A 224 9.34 14.30 16.28
CA GLY A 224 10.36 15.34 16.18
C GLY A 224 11.76 14.79 16.40
N LYS A 225 11.97 14.01 17.47
CA LYS A 225 13.26 13.37 17.72
C LYS A 225 13.68 12.44 16.58
N GLN A 226 12.77 11.63 16.03
CA GLN A 226 13.09 10.74 14.92
C GLN A 226 13.50 11.49 13.64
N ILE A 227 12.89 12.65 13.40
CA ILE A 227 13.29 13.54 12.29
C ILE A 227 14.68 14.12 12.56
N ASP A 228 14.94 14.60 13.78
CA ASP A 228 16.24 15.14 14.16
C ASP A 228 17.35 14.07 14.01
N ASP A 229 17.13 12.87 14.55
CA ASP A 229 18.05 11.73 14.43
C ASP A 229 18.29 11.36 12.94
N PHE A 230 17.26 11.48 12.09
CA PHE A 230 17.38 11.19 10.66
C PHE A 230 18.16 12.27 9.89
N ILE A 231 17.95 13.54 10.22
CA ILE A 231 18.72 14.66 9.66
C ILE A 231 20.18 14.55 10.06
N GLU A 232 20.45 14.25 11.34
CA GLU A 232 21.81 14.09 11.86
C GLU A 232 22.60 13.00 11.09
N ILE A 233 21.94 11.91 10.67
CA ILE A 233 22.58 10.87 9.84
C ILE A 233 23.08 11.44 8.51
N PHE A 234 22.34 12.33 7.85
CA PHE A 234 22.78 12.93 6.59
C PHE A 234 23.91 13.92 6.78
N GLU A 235 23.84 14.73 7.84
CA GLU A 235 24.86 15.73 8.16
C GLU A 235 26.19 15.07 8.55
N ASN A 236 26.14 13.97 9.31
CA ASN A 236 27.33 13.29 9.82
C ASN A 236 27.93 12.27 8.86
N ASN A 237 27.12 11.64 7.99
CA ASN A 237 27.60 10.57 7.10
C ASN A 237 27.70 11.02 5.65
N ILE A 238 26.57 11.11 4.96
CA ILE A 238 26.52 11.39 3.52
C ILE A 238 25.16 11.95 3.14
N ASN A 239 25.14 13.09 2.46
CA ASN A 239 23.96 13.59 1.78
C ASN A 239 23.81 12.87 0.43
N PRO A 240 22.77 12.05 0.19
CA PRO A 240 22.59 11.27 -1.03
C PRO A 240 22.39 12.12 -2.29
N PHE A 241 22.18 13.43 -2.14
CA PHE A 241 21.99 14.40 -3.22
C PHE A 241 23.17 15.36 -3.39
N ASP A 242 24.31 15.10 -2.73
CA ASP A 242 25.51 15.90 -2.91
C ASP A 242 26.09 15.68 -4.32
N GLU A 243 26.25 16.76 -5.09
CA GLU A 243 26.77 16.74 -6.47
C GLU A 243 28.23 16.29 -6.57
N SER A 244 28.96 16.31 -5.45
CA SER A 244 30.36 15.85 -5.37
C SER A 244 30.50 14.33 -5.30
N LEU A 245 29.40 13.60 -5.08
CA LEU A 245 29.42 12.13 -5.05
C LEU A 245 29.65 11.54 -6.43
N ASP A 246 30.32 10.39 -6.46
CA ASP A 246 30.45 9.61 -7.67
C ASP A 246 29.08 9.09 -8.12
N LYS A 247 28.65 9.54 -9.31
CA LYS A 247 27.35 9.22 -9.89
C LYS A 247 27.21 7.73 -10.20
N ASP A 248 28.32 7.02 -10.41
CA ASP A 248 28.34 5.61 -10.77
C ASP A 248 28.35 4.67 -9.54
N SER A 249 28.40 5.24 -8.34
CA SER A 249 28.42 4.50 -7.08
C SER A 249 27.10 4.65 -6.30
N LEU A 250 26.68 3.56 -5.67
CA LEU A 250 25.57 3.57 -4.72
C LEU A 250 26.12 3.52 -3.30
N TYR A 251 25.59 4.33 -2.39
CA TYR A 251 26.08 4.49 -1.03
C TYR A 251 25.02 4.13 0.00
N ASN A 252 25.45 3.50 1.10
CA ASN A 252 24.62 3.33 2.28
C ASN A 252 24.66 4.62 3.13
N ILE A 253 23.51 5.25 3.34
CA ILE A 253 23.42 6.53 4.08
C ILE A 253 23.82 6.45 5.55
N ALA A 254 23.69 5.29 6.18
CA ALA A 254 24.04 5.13 7.59
C ALA A 254 25.53 4.91 7.80
N THR A 255 26.26 4.45 6.78
CA THR A 255 27.69 4.13 6.91
C THR A 255 28.61 4.88 5.95
N ALA A 256 28.05 5.66 5.00
CA ALA A 256 28.77 6.33 3.92
C ALA A 256 29.66 5.39 3.07
N LYS A 257 29.35 4.09 3.04
CA LYS A 257 30.12 3.08 2.31
C LYS A 257 29.47 2.77 0.98
N THR A 258 30.30 2.53 -0.03
CA THR A 258 29.85 2.04 -1.33
C THR A 258 29.23 0.65 -1.19
N ILE A 259 28.13 0.45 -1.90
CA ILE A 259 27.41 -0.82 -1.99
C ILE A 259 28.08 -1.66 -3.09
N PRO A 260 28.33 -2.96 -2.85
CA PRO A 260 28.84 -3.86 -3.89
C PRO A 260 27.98 -3.85 -5.15
N GLU A 261 28.61 -3.97 -6.32
CA GLU A 261 27.95 -3.82 -7.62
C GLU A 261 26.80 -4.83 -7.84
N ASN A 262 26.90 -6.05 -7.31
CA ASN A 262 25.78 -7.01 -7.38
C ASN A 262 24.55 -6.53 -6.61
N ALA A 263 24.74 -6.03 -5.39
CA ALA A 263 23.67 -5.52 -4.55
C ALA A 263 23.11 -4.22 -5.12
N ALA A 264 23.95 -3.33 -5.67
CA ALA A 264 23.50 -2.13 -6.35
C ALA A 264 22.62 -2.49 -7.57
N ASN A 265 23.07 -3.42 -8.42
CA ASN A 265 22.30 -3.88 -9.57
C ASN A 265 20.98 -4.53 -9.17
N PHE A 266 20.95 -5.31 -8.09
CA PHE A 266 19.71 -5.87 -7.54
C PHE A 266 18.73 -4.76 -7.12
N LEU A 267 19.18 -3.78 -6.34
CA LEU A 267 18.34 -2.69 -5.84
C LEU A 267 17.79 -1.80 -6.97
N LEU A 268 18.62 -1.49 -7.96
CA LEU A 268 18.25 -0.64 -9.09
C LEU A 268 17.30 -1.34 -10.08
N ASN A 269 17.31 -2.67 -10.13
CA ASN A 269 16.46 -3.45 -11.04
C ASN A 269 15.36 -4.24 -10.32
N MET A 270 15.10 -3.95 -9.04
CA MET A 270 14.23 -4.76 -8.19
C MET A 270 12.84 -4.99 -8.78
N GLU A 271 12.19 -3.94 -9.30
CA GLU A 271 10.85 -4.06 -9.91
C GLU A 271 10.84 -4.97 -11.13
N LYS A 272 11.81 -4.77 -12.03
CA LYS A 272 11.94 -5.56 -13.26
C LYS A 272 12.26 -7.02 -12.95
N ASN A 273 13.19 -7.26 -12.03
CA ASN A 273 13.53 -8.61 -11.59
C ASN A 273 12.29 -9.34 -11.03
N GLY A 274 11.48 -8.65 -10.23
CA GLY A 274 10.23 -9.18 -9.70
C GLY A 274 9.18 -9.49 -10.77
N GLU A 275 9.04 -8.60 -11.75
CA GLU A 275 8.14 -8.78 -12.90
C GLU A 275 8.54 -9.96 -13.78
N ASP A 276 9.84 -10.09 -14.09
CA ASP A 276 10.37 -11.18 -14.91
C ASP A 276 10.19 -12.53 -14.20
N LEU A 277 10.46 -12.60 -12.89
CA LEU A 277 10.22 -13.78 -12.07
C LEU A 277 8.73 -14.15 -11.98
N GLN A 278 7.85 -13.15 -11.84
CA GLN A 278 6.40 -13.39 -11.84
C GLN A 278 5.95 -13.99 -13.18
N LYS A 279 6.36 -13.37 -14.30
CA LYS A 279 6.00 -13.85 -15.65
C LYS A 279 6.51 -15.26 -15.88
N GLN A 280 7.76 -15.53 -15.52
CA GLN A 280 8.33 -16.87 -15.60
C GLN A 280 7.48 -17.87 -14.81
N PHE A 281 7.15 -17.57 -13.56
CA PHE A 281 6.33 -18.47 -12.73
C PHE A 281 4.95 -18.72 -13.34
N ILE A 282 4.28 -17.70 -13.89
CA ILE A 282 2.98 -17.84 -14.56
C ILE A 282 3.11 -18.72 -15.81
N THR A 283 4.16 -18.52 -16.62
CA THR A 283 4.43 -19.36 -17.80
C THR A 283 4.65 -20.81 -17.41
N GLU A 284 5.49 -21.07 -16.40
CA GLU A 284 5.75 -22.43 -15.91
C GLU A 284 4.46 -23.11 -15.41
N CYS A 285 3.58 -22.37 -14.70
CA CYS A 285 2.28 -22.90 -14.24
C CYS A 285 1.28 -23.15 -15.37
N ALA A 286 1.42 -22.45 -16.50
CA ALA A 286 0.57 -22.69 -17.67
C ALA A 286 1.02 -23.93 -18.46
N GLU A 287 2.31 -24.28 -18.38
CA GLU A 287 2.90 -25.44 -19.04
C GLU A 287 2.76 -26.73 -18.20
N ASP A 288 2.81 -26.60 -16.88
CA ASP A 288 2.72 -27.72 -15.94
C ASP A 288 1.74 -27.41 -14.79
N GLN A 289 0.73 -28.27 -14.62
CA GLN A 289 -0.30 -28.11 -13.59
C GLN A 289 0.23 -28.32 -12.17
N ASP A 290 1.27 -29.13 -11.99
CA ASP A 290 1.84 -29.42 -10.67
C ASP A 290 2.81 -28.31 -10.20
N ARG A 291 3.29 -27.49 -11.15
CA ARG A 291 4.27 -26.43 -10.92
C ARG A 291 3.87 -25.44 -9.83
N PHE A 292 2.57 -25.16 -9.69
CA PHE A 292 2.07 -24.18 -8.70
C PHE A 292 2.45 -24.58 -7.27
N ASP A 293 2.37 -25.87 -6.95
CA ASP A 293 2.66 -26.39 -5.62
C ASP A 293 4.17 -26.52 -5.37
N GLU A 294 4.96 -26.67 -6.43
CA GLU A 294 6.40 -26.84 -6.36
C GLU A 294 7.16 -25.63 -5.80
N PRO A 295 8.24 -25.86 -5.01
CA PRO A 295 9.05 -24.78 -4.46
C PRO A 295 9.54 -23.78 -5.53
N ILE A 296 9.33 -22.49 -5.28
CA ILE A 296 9.88 -21.45 -6.14
C ILE A 296 11.35 -21.24 -5.75
N LYS A 297 12.24 -21.15 -6.73
CA LYS A 297 13.67 -20.89 -6.48
C LYS A 297 13.85 -19.47 -5.97
N LYS A 298 14.63 -19.30 -4.89
CA LYS A 298 15.00 -17.97 -4.39
C LYS A 298 15.93 -17.27 -5.37
N SER A 299 15.71 -15.97 -5.57
CA SER A 299 16.66 -15.10 -6.26
C SER A 299 17.87 -14.89 -5.36
N SER A 300 19.07 -14.98 -5.94
CA SER A 300 20.29 -14.53 -5.28
C SER A 300 20.37 -13.01 -5.43
N ALA A 301 20.36 -12.28 -4.32
CA ALA A 301 20.72 -10.86 -4.26
C ALA A 301 22.23 -10.70 -4.05
#